data_AF-X1CYC5-F1
#
_entry.id   AF-X1CYC5-F1
#
_cell.length_a   1.000
_cell.length_b   1.000
_cell.length_c   1.000
_cell.angle_alpha   90.00
_cell.angle_beta   90.00
_cell.angle_gamma   90.00
#
_symmetry.space_group_name_H-M   'P 1'
#
loop_
_entity.id
_entity.type
_entity.pdbx_description
1 polymer ?
#
loop_
_entity_poly.entity_id
_entity_poly.type
_entity_poly.pdbx_seq_one_letter_code
_entity_poly.pdbx_strand_id
1 'polypeptide(L)'
;DEHIKIINSVRNYTMTSKESIYVLIQAIKYVIDNKIPGSIVECGVWKGGSMMAVAKTLLNLNNSERHLYLYDTYEGMTEPNQIDINFMGVKASKIFQKLRINDNSSDWCYASLEEVKQNMYSTKYDKKKIHFIKGKVEKTIPDKSPNVISLLRLDTDFYESTKHELKYLFPLLSKGVSLL
;
A
#
# COMPACT_ATOMS: atom_id res chain seq x y z
N ASP A 1 23.93 -6.00 6.68
CA ASP A 1 22.95 -6.64 5.81
C ASP A 1 22.15 -5.60 5.04
N GLU A 2 21.92 -5.81 3.74
CA GLU A 2 21.28 -4.84 2.83
C GLU A 2 19.82 -4.56 3.24
N HIS A 3 19.10 -5.60 3.63
CA HIS A 3 17.72 -5.55 4.10
C HIS A 3 17.55 -4.62 5.30
N ILE A 4 18.47 -4.68 6.25
CA ILE A 4 18.45 -3.85 7.47
C ILE A 4 18.57 -2.36 7.10
N LYS A 5 19.38 -2.02 6.09
CA LYS A 5 19.51 -0.63 5.63
C LYS A 5 18.19 -0.11 5.04
N ILE A 6 17.51 -0.91 4.21
CA ILE A 6 16.21 -0.54 3.66
C ILE A 6 15.19 -0.37 4.78
N ILE A 7 15.05 -1.35 5.66
CA ILE A 7 14.10 -1.35 6.79
C ILE A 7 14.29 -0.10 7.67
N ASN A 8 15.53 0.21 8.05
CA ASN A 8 15.82 1.38 8.86
C ASN A 8 15.51 2.69 8.12
N SER A 9 15.77 2.75 6.81
CA SER A 9 15.53 3.97 6.02
C SER A 9 14.05 4.31 5.84
N VAL A 10 13.15 3.34 5.96
CA VAL A 10 11.70 3.54 5.77
C VAL A 10 10.91 3.61 7.08
N ARG A 11 11.57 3.38 8.23
CA ARG A 11 10.89 3.15 9.52
C ARG A 11 9.94 4.27 9.94
N ASN A 12 10.29 5.52 9.64
CA ASN A 12 9.47 6.69 10.00
C ASN A 12 8.28 6.94 9.04
N TYR A 13 8.16 6.14 7.98
CA TYR A 13 7.16 6.28 6.92
C TYR A 13 6.21 5.09 6.82
N THR A 14 6.37 4.08 7.69
CA THR A 14 5.45 2.93 7.76
C THR A 14 5.15 2.54 9.21
N MET A 15 3.90 2.18 9.49
CA MET A 15 3.49 1.60 10.77
C MET A 15 3.71 0.08 10.83
N THR A 16 3.94 -0.57 9.69
CA THR A 16 4.15 -2.03 9.63
C THR A 16 5.39 -2.44 10.40
N SER A 17 5.47 -3.70 10.81
CA SER A 17 6.62 -4.20 11.56
C SER A 17 7.86 -4.35 10.67
N LYS A 18 9.04 -4.53 11.29
CA LYS A 18 10.29 -4.79 10.54
C LYS A 18 10.20 -6.11 9.77
N GLU A 19 9.51 -7.09 10.35
CA GLU A 19 9.25 -8.40 9.78
C GLU A 19 8.34 -8.29 8.55
N SER A 20 7.27 -7.50 8.62
CA SER A 20 6.41 -7.24 7.45
C SER A 20 7.20 -6.60 6.30
N ILE A 21 8.07 -5.62 6.60
CA ILE A 21 8.93 -5.02 5.56
C ILE A 21 9.94 -6.03 5.04
N TYR A 22 10.53 -6.88 5.88
CA TYR A 22 11.42 -7.93 5.43
C TYR A 22 10.71 -8.91 4.48
N VAL A 23 9.51 -9.37 4.83
CA VAL A 23 8.68 -10.22 3.97
C VAL A 23 8.39 -9.54 2.64
N LEU A 24 8.05 -8.25 2.65
CA LEU A 24 7.83 -7.47 1.44
C LEU A 24 9.09 -7.41 0.56
N ILE A 25 10.27 -7.21 1.14
CA ILE A 25 11.54 -7.24 0.41
C ILE A 25 11.77 -8.63 -0.21
N GLN A 26 11.53 -9.72 0.53
CA GLN A 26 11.67 -11.08 0.00
C GLN A 26 10.68 -11.36 -1.13
N ALA A 27 9.45 -10.90 -1.02
CA ALA A 27 8.44 -11.05 -2.06
C ALA A 27 8.86 -10.35 -3.36
N ILE A 28 9.44 -9.14 -3.27
CA ILE A 28 9.99 -8.44 -4.43
C ILE A 28 11.15 -9.20 -5.05
N LYS A 29 12.11 -9.70 -4.24
CA LYS A 29 13.21 -10.53 -4.75
C LYS A 29 12.67 -11.74 -5.51
N TYR A 30 11.71 -12.46 -4.92
CA TYR A 30 11.07 -13.61 -5.55
C TYR A 30 10.40 -13.26 -6.89
N VAL A 31 9.64 -12.16 -6.95
CA VAL A 31 8.99 -11.67 -8.18
C VAL A 31 10.01 -11.39 -9.30
N ILE A 32 11.16 -10.79 -8.95
CA ILE A 32 12.20 -10.47 -9.91
C ILE A 32 12.96 -11.73 -10.35
N ASP A 33 13.37 -12.58 -9.42
CA ASP A 33 14.13 -13.81 -9.70
C ASP A 33 13.35 -14.79 -10.57
N ASN A 34 12.03 -14.89 -10.34
CA ASN A 34 11.14 -15.75 -11.11
C ASN A 34 10.51 -15.05 -12.33
N LYS A 35 10.90 -13.80 -12.63
CA LYS A 35 10.43 -13.03 -13.78
C LYS A 35 8.90 -12.94 -13.87
N ILE A 36 8.24 -12.84 -12.72
CA ILE A 36 6.78 -12.79 -12.66
C ILE A 36 6.33 -11.46 -13.29
N PRO A 37 5.44 -11.47 -14.30
CA PRO A 37 5.01 -10.26 -14.98
C PRO A 37 3.97 -9.51 -14.13
N GLY A 38 3.91 -8.19 -14.31
CA GLY A 38 2.89 -7.34 -13.70
C GLY A 38 3.45 -6.15 -12.94
N SER A 39 2.51 -5.36 -12.44
CA SER A 39 2.73 -4.19 -11.58
C SER A 39 2.73 -4.60 -10.10
N ILE A 40 3.26 -3.74 -9.24
CA ILE A 40 3.18 -3.91 -7.79
C ILE A 40 2.13 -2.94 -7.26
N VAL A 41 1.21 -3.46 -6.47
CA VAL A 41 0.03 -2.73 -5.99
C VAL A 41 -0.02 -2.77 -4.47
N GLU A 42 -0.23 -1.61 -3.85
CA GLU A 42 -0.59 -1.48 -2.44
C GLU A 42 -1.89 -0.68 -2.30
N CYS A 43 -2.83 -1.19 -1.52
CA CYS A 43 -4.06 -0.49 -1.14
C CYS A 43 -4.00 -0.13 0.34
N GLY A 44 -4.07 1.16 0.67
CA GLY A 44 -3.74 1.68 2.00
C GLY A 44 -2.24 1.85 2.16
N VAL A 45 -1.72 3.04 1.86
CA VAL A 45 -0.27 3.29 1.80
C VAL A 45 0.23 4.16 2.95
N TRP A 46 -0.65 4.91 3.62
CA TRP A 46 -0.29 5.90 4.64
C TRP A 46 0.82 6.84 4.13
N LYS A 47 1.97 6.93 4.80
CA LYS A 47 3.13 7.73 4.40
C LYS A 47 3.98 7.11 3.27
N GLY A 48 3.60 5.92 2.80
CA GLY A 48 4.21 5.21 1.68
C GLY A 48 5.43 4.36 2.01
N GLY A 49 5.78 4.17 3.30
CA GLY A 49 7.04 3.52 3.70
C GLY A 49 7.22 2.08 3.19
N SER A 50 6.13 1.30 3.11
CA SER A 50 6.15 -0.03 2.50
C SER A 50 6.51 0.04 1.02
N MET A 51 5.88 0.93 0.26
CA MET A 51 6.19 1.14 -1.15
C MET A 51 7.55 1.82 -1.39
N MET A 52 8.05 2.59 -0.43
CA MET A 52 9.45 3.04 -0.43
C MET A 52 10.42 1.86 -0.30
N ALA A 53 10.10 0.86 0.53
CA ALA A 53 10.92 -0.35 0.66
C ALA A 53 10.92 -1.17 -0.64
N VAL A 54 9.76 -1.28 -1.30
CA VAL A 54 9.62 -1.88 -2.63
C VAL A 54 10.51 -1.16 -3.65
N ALA A 55 10.36 0.16 -3.78
CA ALA A 55 11.12 0.98 -4.72
C ALA A 55 12.64 0.84 -4.51
N LYS A 56 13.11 0.91 -3.25
CA LYS A 56 14.53 0.74 -2.91
C LYS A 56 15.04 -0.67 -3.23
N THR A 57 14.24 -1.70 -2.96
CA THR A 57 14.60 -3.09 -3.29
C THR A 57 14.76 -3.27 -4.80
N LEU A 58 13.80 -2.77 -5.58
CA LEU A 58 13.83 -2.80 -7.03
C LEU A 58 15.06 -2.09 -7.60
N LEU A 59 15.42 -0.91 -7.06
CA LEU A 59 16.62 -0.19 -7.45
C LEU A 59 17.89 -0.98 -7.14
N ASN A 60 17.98 -1.61 -5.97
CA ASN A 60 19.15 -2.41 -5.60
C ASN A 60 19.30 -3.67 -6.48
N LEU A 61 18.18 -4.21 -6.98
CA LEU A 61 18.15 -5.31 -7.94
C LEU A 61 18.38 -4.85 -9.39
N ASN A 62 18.65 -3.57 -9.62
CA ASN A 62 18.75 -2.95 -10.95
C ASN A 62 17.51 -3.21 -11.83
N ASN A 63 16.32 -3.31 -11.22
CA ASN A 63 15.05 -3.49 -11.92
C ASN A 63 14.15 -2.27 -11.73
N SER A 64 14.22 -1.31 -12.64
CA SER A 64 13.37 -0.13 -12.63
C SER A 64 12.16 -0.24 -13.56
N GLU A 65 11.79 -1.44 -14.02
CA GLU A 65 10.73 -1.65 -15.02
C GLU A 65 9.32 -1.78 -14.44
N ARG A 66 9.19 -2.03 -13.14
CA ARG A 66 7.88 -2.24 -12.52
C ARG A 66 7.13 -0.92 -12.34
N HIS A 67 5.84 -0.96 -12.63
CA HIS A 67 4.93 0.11 -12.25
C HIS A 67 4.45 -0.12 -10.81
N LEU A 68 4.44 0.96 -10.03
CA LEU A 68 4.04 0.98 -8.62
C LEU A 68 2.70 1.72 -8.51
N TYR A 69 1.65 1.02 -8.09
CA TYR A 69 0.33 1.60 -7.88
C TYR A 69 0.07 1.73 -6.39
N LEU A 70 -0.17 2.95 -5.95
CA LEU A 70 -0.42 3.32 -4.56
C LEU A 70 -1.85 3.82 -4.47
N TYR A 71 -2.76 3.02 -3.91
CA TYR A 71 -4.16 3.41 -3.69
C TYR A 71 -4.34 3.89 -2.26
N ASP A 72 -4.85 5.10 -2.10
CA ASP A 72 -5.17 5.66 -0.79
C ASP A 72 -6.17 6.81 -0.94
N THR A 73 -6.87 7.14 0.14
CA THR A 73 -7.67 8.37 0.19
C THR A 73 -6.75 9.59 0.17
N TYR A 74 -5.56 9.50 0.78
CA TYR A 74 -4.65 10.60 1.07
C TYR A 74 -5.31 11.74 1.88
N GLU A 75 -6.41 11.41 2.55
CA GLU A 75 -7.28 12.34 3.29
C GLU A 75 -7.61 11.78 4.69
N GLY A 76 -6.94 10.68 5.08
CA GLY A 76 -7.13 9.98 6.34
C GLY A 76 -8.15 8.84 6.24
N MET A 77 -8.40 8.18 7.38
CA MET A 77 -9.31 7.05 7.42
C MET A 77 -10.74 7.47 7.10
N THR A 78 -11.49 6.64 6.37
CA THR A 78 -12.91 6.88 6.05
C THR A 78 -13.82 6.50 7.22
N GLU A 79 -15.06 6.97 7.22
CA GLU A 79 -16.01 6.58 8.26
C GLU A 79 -16.21 5.05 8.27
N PRO A 80 -15.91 4.36 9.38
CA PRO A 80 -16.06 2.92 9.49
C PRO A 80 -17.53 2.51 9.65
N ASN A 81 -17.86 1.31 9.19
CA ASN A 81 -19.16 0.69 9.40
C ASN A 81 -19.26 0.05 10.79
N GLN A 82 -20.48 -0.33 11.16
CA GLN A 82 -20.75 -0.97 12.46
C GLN A 82 -20.05 -2.33 12.65
N ILE A 83 -19.70 -2.99 11.54
CA ILE A 83 -19.00 -4.28 11.51
C ILE A 83 -17.49 -4.14 11.74
N ASP A 84 -16.94 -2.93 11.64
CA ASP A 84 -15.50 -2.69 11.81
C ASP A 84 -15.15 -2.64 13.30
N ILE A 85 -14.89 -3.83 13.84
CA ILE A 85 -14.57 -4.08 15.25
C ILE A 85 -13.20 -4.75 15.29
N ASN A 86 -12.28 -4.22 16.09
CA ASN A 86 -10.95 -4.83 16.22
C ASN A 86 -11.01 -6.13 17.04
N PHE A 87 -9.90 -6.87 17.09
CA PHE A 87 -9.80 -8.15 17.82
C PHE A 87 -10.10 -8.05 19.34
N MET A 88 -10.09 -6.86 19.92
CA MET A 88 -10.45 -6.60 21.32
C MET A 88 -11.92 -6.21 21.50
N GLY A 89 -12.75 -6.25 20.45
CA GLY A 89 -14.16 -5.86 20.51
C GLY A 89 -14.40 -4.34 20.47
N VAL A 90 -13.38 -3.53 20.17
CA VAL A 90 -13.50 -2.07 20.10
C VAL A 90 -13.96 -1.66 18.70
N LYS A 91 -15.08 -0.94 18.63
CA LYS A 91 -15.60 -0.36 17.37
C LYS A 91 -14.64 0.71 16.83
N ALA A 92 -14.27 0.59 15.56
CA ALA A 92 -13.45 1.58 14.86
C ALA A 92 -14.09 2.98 14.89
N SER A 93 -15.42 3.07 14.93
CA SER A 93 -16.17 4.33 15.03
C SER A 93 -15.80 5.17 16.26
N LYS A 94 -15.40 4.56 17.37
CA LYS A 94 -14.93 5.29 18.56
C LYS A 94 -13.62 6.03 18.30
N ILE A 95 -12.70 5.42 17.55
CA ILE A 95 -11.41 6.01 17.21
C ILE A 95 -11.61 7.10 16.15
N PHE A 96 -12.40 6.81 15.12
CA PHE A 96 -12.76 7.75 14.07
C PHE A 96 -13.39 9.04 14.64
N GLN A 97 -14.39 8.93 15.52
CA GLN A 97 -15.04 10.10 16.13
C GLN A 97 -14.08 10.96 16.94
N LYS A 98 -13.13 10.33 17.66
CA LYS A 98 -12.13 11.05 18.46
C LYS A 98 -11.16 11.88 17.60
N LEU A 99 -10.87 11.40 16.39
CA LEU A 99 -9.89 12.00 15.47
C LEU A 99 -10.56 12.67 14.26
N ARG A 100 -11.88 12.89 14.30
CA ARG A 100 -12.67 13.36 13.17
C ARG A 100 -12.21 14.75 12.70
N ILE A 101 -11.91 14.88 11.41
CA ILE A 101 -11.61 16.17 10.77
C ILE A 101 -12.88 16.74 10.15
N ASN A 102 -13.65 15.90 9.44
CA ASN A 102 -14.93 16.26 8.82
C ASN A 102 -15.87 15.05 8.79
N ASP A 103 -16.99 15.16 8.10
CA ASP A 103 -17.98 14.09 8.08
C ASP A 103 -17.46 12.76 7.53
N ASN A 104 -16.51 12.81 6.59
CA ASN A 104 -16.04 11.67 5.82
C ASN A 104 -14.59 11.27 6.11
N SER A 105 -13.87 12.01 6.96
CA SER A 105 -12.47 11.68 7.27
C SER A 105 -12.03 12.00 8.71
N SER A 106 -11.01 11.29 9.15
CA SER A 106 -10.35 11.46 10.44
C SER A 106 -8.84 11.54 10.28
N ASP A 107 -8.17 12.21 11.23
CA ASP A 107 -6.70 12.31 11.30
C ASP A 107 -6.03 10.96 11.64
N TRP A 108 -6.85 9.93 11.87
CA TRP A 108 -6.37 8.58 12.06
C TRP A 108 -5.63 8.10 10.82
N CYS A 109 -4.32 7.86 10.97
CA CYS A 109 -3.42 7.48 9.89
C CYS A 109 -3.46 8.47 8.71
N TYR A 110 -3.59 9.77 8.98
CA TYR A 110 -3.54 10.78 7.94
C TYR A 110 -2.12 10.94 7.35
N ALA A 111 -2.06 11.01 6.02
CA ALA A 111 -0.90 11.42 5.25
C ALA A 111 -1.40 12.06 3.94
N SER A 112 -0.96 13.29 3.67
CA SER A 112 -1.39 14.00 2.45
C SER A 112 -0.73 13.43 1.20
N LEU A 113 -1.38 13.54 0.03
CA LEU A 113 -0.81 13.07 -1.23
C LEU A 113 0.56 13.71 -1.53
N GLU A 114 0.74 14.98 -1.17
CA GLU A 114 2.01 15.68 -1.37
C GLU A 114 3.12 15.15 -0.46
N GLU A 115 2.82 14.81 0.80
CA GLU A 115 3.76 14.13 1.70
C GLU A 115 4.18 12.77 1.12
N VAL A 116 3.22 11.95 0.68
CA VAL A 116 3.53 10.62 0.11
C VAL A 116 4.33 10.73 -1.18
N LYS A 117 4.01 11.70 -2.05
CA LYS A 117 4.82 11.99 -3.25
C LYS A 117 6.26 12.34 -2.89
N GLN A 118 6.47 13.25 -1.93
CA GLN A 118 7.82 13.63 -1.49
C GLN A 118 8.60 12.43 -0.97
N ASN A 119 7.97 11.61 -0.12
CA ASN A 119 8.55 10.39 0.42
C ASN A 119 8.94 9.41 -0.69
N MET A 120 8.01 9.10 -1.61
CA MET A 120 8.28 8.20 -2.73
C MET A 120 9.35 8.74 -3.68
N TYR A 121 9.34 10.03 -4.01
CA TYR A 121 10.36 10.62 -4.87
C TYR A 121 11.75 10.64 -4.24
N SER A 122 11.85 10.70 -2.91
CA SER A 122 13.14 10.60 -2.19
C SER A 122 13.85 9.26 -2.44
N THR A 123 13.12 8.21 -2.85
CA THR A 123 13.69 6.91 -3.20
C THR A 123 14.49 6.95 -4.50
N LYS A 124 14.30 7.97 -5.34
CA LYS A 124 14.85 8.11 -6.69
C LYS A 124 14.32 7.10 -7.71
N TYR A 125 13.20 6.43 -7.42
CA TYR A 125 12.49 5.64 -8.42
C TYR A 125 11.91 6.53 -9.53
N ASP A 126 11.75 6.00 -10.74
CA ASP A 126 11.22 6.76 -11.87
C ASP A 126 9.80 7.24 -11.57
N LYS A 127 9.61 8.56 -11.50
CA LYS A 127 8.33 9.21 -11.21
C LYS A 127 7.23 8.79 -12.19
N LYS A 128 7.59 8.48 -13.45
CA LYS A 128 6.62 8.05 -14.48
C LYS A 128 6.06 6.65 -14.21
N LYS A 129 6.74 5.87 -13.38
CA LYS A 129 6.35 4.50 -12.99
C LYS A 129 5.65 4.46 -11.63
N ILE A 130 5.44 5.61 -10.99
CA ILE A 130 4.72 5.70 -9.71
C ILE A 130 3.34 6.30 -9.97
N HIS A 131 2.30 5.54 -9.68
CA HIS A 131 0.90 5.89 -9.92
C HIS A 131 0.22 6.09 -8.56
N PHE A 132 -0.05 7.34 -8.22
CA PHE A 132 -0.81 7.69 -7.01
C PHE A 132 -2.30 7.74 -7.35
N ILE A 133 -3.07 6.82 -6.81
CA ILE A 133 -4.50 6.69 -7.09
C ILE A 133 -5.28 7.22 -5.89
N LYS A 134 -5.62 8.51 -5.96
CA LYS A 134 -6.37 9.19 -4.90
C LYS A 134 -7.85 8.80 -4.93
N GLY A 135 -8.34 8.38 -3.77
CA GLY A 135 -9.75 8.14 -3.48
C GLY A 135 -9.99 6.79 -2.82
N LYS A 136 -11.23 6.57 -2.38
CA LYS A 136 -11.68 5.26 -1.88
C LYS A 136 -11.45 4.17 -2.93
N VAL A 137 -10.99 2.99 -2.52
CA VAL A 137 -10.73 1.87 -3.44
C VAL A 137 -11.99 1.46 -4.19
N GLU A 138 -13.15 1.55 -3.54
CA GLU A 138 -14.48 1.27 -4.08
C GLU A 138 -14.91 2.23 -5.20
N LYS A 139 -14.25 3.39 -5.29
CA LYS A 139 -14.51 4.43 -6.30
C LYS A 139 -13.41 4.52 -7.36
N THR A 140 -12.28 3.85 -7.17
CA THR A 140 -11.13 3.92 -8.08
C THR A 140 -10.84 2.61 -8.77
N ILE A 141 -11.18 1.48 -8.15
CA ILE A 141 -11.09 0.14 -8.72
C ILE A 141 -12.50 -0.28 -9.17
N PRO A 142 -12.68 -0.82 -10.39
CA PRO A 142 -11.64 -1.33 -11.29
C PRO A 142 -11.00 -0.31 -12.25
N ASP A 143 -11.60 0.87 -12.44
CA ASP A 143 -11.27 1.79 -13.54
C ASP A 143 -9.78 2.20 -13.66
N LYS A 144 -9.06 2.29 -12.53
CA LYS A 144 -7.65 2.70 -12.50
C LYS A 144 -6.67 1.54 -12.27
N SER A 145 -7.13 0.30 -12.40
CA SER A 145 -6.33 -0.91 -12.13
C SER A 145 -5.28 -1.16 -13.21
N PRO A 146 -4.09 -1.69 -12.86
CA PRO A 146 -3.19 -2.26 -13.85
C PRO A 146 -3.80 -3.51 -14.49
N ASN A 147 -3.33 -3.88 -15.69
CA ASN A 147 -3.83 -5.08 -16.38
C ASN A 147 -3.37 -6.40 -15.74
N VAL A 148 -2.17 -6.41 -15.16
CA VAL A 148 -1.53 -7.60 -14.57
C VAL A 148 -0.77 -7.17 -13.32
N ILE A 149 -0.85 -7.96 -12.25
CA ILE A 149 -0.25 -7.69 -10.95
C ILE A 149 0.73 -8.81 -10.58
N SER A 150 1.96 -8.43 -10.24
CA SER A 150 2.99 -9.36 -9.76
C SER A 150 3.11 -9.39 -8.24
N LEU A 151 2.57 -8.40 -7.54
CA LEU A 151 2.46 -8.36 -6.09
C LEU A 151 1.27 -7.49 -5.70
N LEU A 152 0.38 -8.02 -4.86
CA LEU A 152 -0.76 -7.29 -4.32
C LEU A 152 -0.65 -7.27 -2.79
N ARG A 153 -0.60 -6.06 -2.22
CA ARG A 153 -0.63 -5.84 -0.77
C ARG A 153 -1.94 -5.13 -0.39
N LEU A 154 -2.72 -5.74 0.50
CA LEU A 154 -4.00 -5.19 0.96
C LEU A 154 -3.87 -4.70 2.40
N ASP A 155 -4.11 -3.41 2.64
CA ASP A 155 -3.86 -2.76 3.93
C ASP A 155 -4.86 -1.60 4.19
N THR A 156 -6.12 -1.79 3.79
CA THR A 156 -7.18 -0.77 3.96
C THR A 156 -8.02 -0.93 5.24
N ASP A 157 -7.59 -1.77 6.19
CA ASP A 157 -8.13 -2.03 7.53
C ASP A 157 -9.60 -2.49 7.65
N PHE A 158 -10.48 -2.09 6.73
CA PHE A 158 -11.92 -2.33 6.79
C PHE A 158 -12.38 -3.46 5.87
N TYR A 159 -13.51 -4.06 6.27
CA TYR A 159 -14.04 -5.23 5.57
C TYR A 159 -14.49 -4.89 4.14
N GLU A 160 -15.17 -3.76 3.93
CA GLU A 160 -15.71 -3.39 2.62
C GLU A 160 -14.61 -3.14 1.59
N SER A 161 -13.59 -2.38 1.97
CA SER A 161 -12.44 -2.06 1.11
C SER A 161 -11.65 -3.31 0.75
N THR A 162 -11.30 -4.14 1.76
CA THR A 162 -10.59 -5.41 1.55
C THR A 162 -11.37 -6.35 0.64
N LYS A 163 -12.69 -6.47 0.84
CA LYS A 163 -13.56 -7.31 0.01
C LYS A 163 -13.62 -6.79 -1.43
N HIS A 164 -13.70 -5.48 -1.62
CA HIS A 164 -13.73 -4.85 -2.95
C HIS A 164 -12.41 -5.09 -3.69
N GLU A 165 -11.28 -4.90 -3.01
CA GLU A 165 -9.94 -5.16 -3.55
C GLU A 165 -9.79 -6.61 -3.98
N LEU A 166 -10.17 -7.57 -3.14
CA LEU A 166 -10.12 -9.00 -3.48
C LEU A 166 -11.01 -9.32 -4.69
N LYS A 167 -12.20 -8.72 -4.79
CA LYS A 167 -13.11 -8.99 -5.91
C LYS A 167 -12.50 -8.58 -7.26
N TYR A 168 -11.81 -7.45 -7.32
CA TYR A 168 -11.38 -6.84 -8.58
C TYR A 168 -9.88 -6.99 -8.89
N LEU A 169 -9.01 -6.99 -7.88
CA LEU A 169 -7.56 -7.06 -8.07
C LEU A 169 -7.01 -8.49 -7.98
N PHE A 170 -7.61 -9.37 -7.16
CA PHE A 170 -7.16 -10.76 -7.06
C PHE A 170 -7.16 -11.51 -8.40
N PRO A 171 -8.18 -11.37 -9.29
CA PRO A 171 -8.16 -12.01 -10.60
C PRO A 171 -7.04 -11.54 -11.53
N LEU A 172 -6.42 -10.38 -11.25
CA LEU A 172 -5.34 -9.79 -12.05
C LEU A 172 -3.95 -10.28 -11.61
N LEU A 173 -3.87 -11.06 -10.53
CA LEU A 173 -2.63 -11.62 -10.03
C LEU A 173 -2.05 -12.64 -11.02
N SER A 174 -0.77 -12.48 -11.33
CA SER A 174 0.00 -13.50 -12.03
C SER A 174 0.07 -14.80 -11.23
N LYS A 175 0.22 -15.93 -11.92
CA LYS A 175 0.45 -17.23 -11.26
C LYS A 175 1.79 -17.21 -10.50
N GLY A 176 1.80 -17.78 -9.30
CA GLY A 176 2.98 -17.84 -8.43
C GLY A 176 3.22 -16.60 -7.56
N VAL A 177 2.24 -15.70 -7.45
CA VAL A 177 2.36 -14.44 -6.69
C VAL A 177 1.95 -14.61 -5.22
N SER A 178 2.58 -13.80 -4.34
CA SER A 178 2.15 -13.61 -2.95
C SER A 178 1.11 -12.49 -2.83
N LEU A 179 0.01 -12.78 -2.14
CA LEU A 179 -0.90 -11.78 -1.56
C LEU A 179 -0.39 -11.47 -0.14
N LEU A 180 -0.19 -10.19 0.18
CA LEU A 180 0.34 -9.74 1.47
C LEU A 180 -0.64 -8.84 2.22
#